data_AF-A0A9P1EWS6-F1
#
_entry.id   AF-A0A9P1EWS6-F1
#
_cell.length_a   1.000
_cell.length_b   1.000
_cell.length_c   1.000
_cell.angle_alpha   90.00
_cell.angle_beta   90.00
_cell.angle_gamma   90.00
#
_symmetry.space_group_name_H-M   'P 1'
#
loop_
_entity.id
_entity.type
_entity.pdbx_description
1 polymer ?
#
loop_
_entity_poly.entity_id
_entity_poly.type
_entity_poly.pdbx_seq_one_letter_code
_entity_poly.pdbx_strand_id
1 'polypeptide(L)'
;MSANGFWLFEGLEEEPYGLLPLVNLSGKGGPTSTKYVDRVGSYQWYLNDETATILVPGAPVESFYWPGGKLMQDHGVVIYDVNHMKVREGSLDAIIIAARLLSEKKKKPIDFSQFHFITDAINLQKIFAFCNEAGEGLFRIDCERVGKTVLLTRMEASDLMEIGHVTFDQNLKARMTRPRGAHSTGPFFQLVAYQYGSFRILVRYEVDCADYAAVKSNPTPVDKSEVLPEKKKSDINPEIEVVNYGEVPHDVPLQVLTTYPQGAGFPFFTWAQLFFTNANHEFLGWFKGNGDFGKPAIYTLQDVSKMMKPLPLVSLSKVHDCLDKVYKFLTKNDSNFRCGLVWKGKAHLEIFAKHETAGGGISQGVRDFLATQCKDEEPEEEKGCWKLPNGCKDASDCTTMLTWKHERRHLIVEIESKLVKPNMWMGIGFSKDDLMGNDTVFECQFPASGSGGVFLSHNTAKRNIVLKTASELLIRDGYTEFVDGKAMCGGEWILDNIHLEAGERNLMHVISSGRYNLFFAYGPMEKGEKRMHGMSGKEAPWRSQEQVRFCQRCSSSFANLDSVAADEFNKQK
;
A
#
# COMPACT_ATOMS: atom_id res chain seq x y z
N MET A 1 -13.83 -40.66 12.28
CA MET A 1 -13.02 -39.45 12.54
C MET A 1 -13.95 -38.27 12.34
N SER A 2 -14.20 -37.52 13.42
CA SER A 2 -15.27 -36.53 13.56
C SER A 2 -15.10 -35.34 12.63
N ALA A 3 -16.18 -34.59 12.43
CA ALA A 3 -16.29 -33.36 11.65
C ALA A 3 -15.43 -32.19 12.19
N ASN A 4 -14.11 -32.38 12.26
CA ASN A 4 -13.10 -31.39 12.68
C ASN A 4 -12.46 -30.66 11.46
N GLY A 5 -13.06 -30.74 10.27
CA GLY A 5 -12.40 -30.40 9.01
C GLY A 5 -12.76 -29.05 8.38
N PHE A 6 -13.53 -28.20 9.06
CA PHE A 6 -13.96 -26.90 8.51
C PHE A 6 -13.66 -25.78 9.50
N TRP A 7 -12.44 -25.25 9.45
CA TRP A 7 -11.95 -24.22 10.39
C TRP A 7 -11.88 -22.83 9.77
N LEU A 8 -12.55 -22.61 8.63
CA LEU A 8 -12.47 -21.33 7.92
C LEU A 8 -12.86 -20.13 8.81
N PHE A 9 -13.73 -20.32 9.80
CA PHE A 9 -14.19 -19.27 10.70
C PHE A 9 -13.58 -19.36 12.12
N GLU A 10 -12.66 -20.29 12.39
CA GLU A 10 -12.04 -20.42 13.71
C GLU A 10 -11.28 -19.13 14.10
N GLY A 11 -11.44 -18.71 15.35
CA GLY A 11 -10.75 -17.54 15.91
C GLY A 11 -11.31 -16.18 15.49
N LEU A 12 -12.43 -16.14 14.77
CA LEU A 12 -13.19 -14.92 14.47
C LEU A 12 -14.30 -14.71 15.49
N GLU A 13 -14.62 -13.44 15.77
CA GLU A 13 -15.86 -13.09 16.47
C GLU A 13 -17.10 -13.54 15.68
N GLU A 14 -18.22 -13.74 16.38
CA GLU A 14 -19.46 -14.25 15.77
C GLU A 14 -20.08 -13.25 14.78
N GLU A 15 -20.02 -11.96 15.09
CA GLU A 15 -20.60 -10.88 14.29
C GLU A 15 -19.51 -10.10 13.55
N PRO A 16 -19.79 -9.62 12.32
CA PRO A 16 -18.85 -8.80 11.59
C PRO A 16 -18.66 -7.45 12.28
N TYR A 17 -17.40 -7.09 12.52
CA TYR A 17 -16.98 -5.76 12.97
C TYR A 17 -17.38 -4.66 11.96
N GLY A 18 -17.37 -4.97 10.67
CA GLY A 18 -17.75 -4.03 9.63
C GLY A 18 -17.85 -4.66 8.25
N LEU A 19 -18.24 -3.85 7.27
CA LEU A 19 -18.36 -4.26 5.87
C LEU A 19 -17.53 -3.35 4.98
N LEU A 20 -16.94 -3.92 3.93
CA LEU A 20 -16.32 -3.18 2.83
C LEU A 20 -17.10 -3.45 1.53
N PRO A 21 -18.10 -2.61 1.19
CA PRO A 21 -18.88 -2.76 -0.03
C PRO A 21 -18.02 -2.62 -1.29
N LEU A 22 -18.26 -3.48 -2.28
CA LEU A 22 -17.60 -3.42 -3.58
C LEU A 22 -17.86 -2.09 -4.30
N VAL A 23 -19.06 -1.53 -4.14
CA VAL A 23 -19.46 -0.24 -4.71
C VAL A 23 -18.64 0.93 -4.16
N ASN A 24 -18.04 0.77 -2.97
CA ASN A 24 -17.17 1.79 -2.42
C ASN A 24 -15.78 1.75 -3.03
N LEU A 25 -15.40 0.68 -3.76
CA LEU A 25 -14.08 0.53 -4.35
C LEU A 25 -13.95 1.31 -5.67
N SER A 26 -12.92 2.15 -5.76
CA SER A 26 -12.63 2.94 -6.96
C SER A 26 -12.13 2.06 -8.10
N GLY A 27 -12.90 2.02 -9.19
CA GLY A 27 -12.48 1.42 -10.45
C GLY A 27 -11.66 2.34 -11.37
N LYS A 28 -11.27 3.54 -10.90
CA LYS A 28 -10.64 4.58 -11.73
C LYS A 28 -9.31 5.03 -11.14
N GLY A 29 -8.36 5.37 -12.02
CA GLY A 29 -7.08 5.95 -11.64
C GLY A 29 -6.11 5.00 -10.93
N GLY A 30 -6.45 3.70 -10.86
CA GLY A 30 -5.60 2.70 -10.24
C GLY A 30 -4.47 2.19 -11.14
N PRO A 31 -3.52 1.43 -10.56
CA PRO A 31 -2.39 0.88 -11.29
C PRO A 31 -2.83 -0.15 -12.33
N THR A 32 -2.15 -0.13 -13.48
CA THR A 32 -2.37 -1.06 -14.60
C THR A 32 -1.28 -2.13 -14.75
N SER A 33 -0.23 -2.05 -13.95
CA SER A 33 0.96 -2.91 -14.01
C SER A 33 1.67 -2.98 -12.66
N THR A 34 2.47 -4.03 -12.48
CA THR A 34 3.51 -4.11 -11.46
C THR A 34 4.79 -3.44 -11.97
N LYS A 35 5.57 -2.82 -11.08
CA LYS A 35 6.84 -2.15 -11.39
C LYS A 35 7.94 -2.62 -10.44
N TYR A 36 9.20 -2.43 -10.83
CA TYR A 36 10.38 -2.74 -9.99
C TYR A 36 10.36 -4.17 -9.42
N VAL A 37 10.02 -5.14 -10.28
CA VAL A 37 9.93 -6.55 -9.90
C VAL A 37 11.33 -7.09 -9.60
N ASP A 38 11.49 -7.68 -8.42
CA ASP A 38 12.74 -8.28 -7.96
C ASP A 38 12.49 -9.65 -7.32
N ARG A 39 13.39 -10.60 -7.59
CA ARG A 39 13.40 -11.94 -6.97
C ARG A 39 14.22 -11.89 -5.69
N VAL A 40 13.52 -11.72 -4.58
CA VAL A 40 14.12 -11.52 -3.26
C VAL A 40 14.79 -12.80 -2.75
N GLY A 41 14.15 -13.94 -2.96
CA GLY A 41 14.61 -15.24 -2.47
C GLY A 41 13.64 -16.35 -2.79
N SER A 42 13.87 -17.53 -2.23
CA SER A 42 13.00 -18.68 -2.38
C SER A 42 13.22 -19.68 -1.25
N TYR A 43 12.28 -20.58 -1.10
CA TYR A 43 12.40 -21.74 -0.23
C TYR A 43 11.61 -22.91 -0.79
N GLN A 44 11.86 -24.11 -0.27
CA GLN A 44 11.14 -25.31 -0.67
C GLN A 44 10.86 -26.18 0.55
N TRP A 45 9.64 -26.69 0.68
CA TRP A 45 9.32 -27.59 1.78
C TRP A 45 9.95 -28.96 1.56
N TYR A 46 10.63 -29.47 2.59
CA TYR A 46 11.09 -30.85 2.64
C TYR A 46 10.01 -31.70 3.30
N LEU A 47 9.35 -32.55 2.50
CA LEU A 47 8.18 -33.31 2.95
C LEU A 47 8.50 -34.67 3.57
N ASN A 48 9.76 -35.12 3.52
CA ASN A 48 10.14 -36.43 4.07
C ASN A 48 10.39 -36.40 5.59
N ASP A 49 10.24 -35.25 6.24
CA ASP A 49 10.24 -35.11 7.69
C ASP A 49 8.85 -34.74 8.22
N GLU A 50 8.60 -35.19 9.45
CA GLU A 50 7.51 -34.68 10.29
C GLU A 50 7.80 -33.23 10.71
N THR A 51 9.04 -32.95 11.16
CA THR A 51 9.50 -31.60 11.52
C THR A 51 9.36 -30.65 10.33
N ALA A 52 8.87 -29.43 10.59
CA ALA A 52 8.77 -28.38 9.59
C ALA A 52 10.18 -27.98 9.11
N THR A 53 10.55 -28.46 7.91
CA THR A 53 11.89 -28.25 7.34
C THR A 53 11.80 -27.55 6.00
N ILE A 54 12.51 -26.44 5.84
CA ILE A 54 12.65 -25.73 4.57
C ILE A 54 14.08 -25.85 4.01
N LEU A 55 14.16 -26.04 2.71
CA LEU A 55 15.38 -25.92 1.93
C LEU A 55 15.50 -24.47 1.43
N VAL A 56 16.64 -23.83 1.65
CA VAL A 56 16.89 -22.44 1.26
C VAL A 56 18.19 -22.37 0.43
N PRO A 57 18.16 -21.91 -0.83
CA PRO A 57 17.00 -21.41 -1.58
C PRO A 57 16.03 -22.51 -2.07
N GLY A 58 16.38 -23.80 -1.95
CA GLY A 58 15.69 -24.88 -2.63
C GLY A 58 16.12 -25.00 -4.09
N ALA A 59 15.50 -25.91 -4.84
CA ALA A 59 15.73 -26.06 -6.28
C ALA A 59 14.42 -26.50 -6.96
N PRO A 60 13.73 -25.61 -7.69
CA PRO A 60 12.52 -26.00 -8.41
C PRO A 60 12.88 -27.06 -9.44
N VAL A 61 11.96 -27.99 -9.67
CA VAL A 61 12.14 -29.05 -10.68
C VAL A 61 12.34 -28.44 -12.06
N GLU A 62 13.15 -29.12 -12.88
CA GLU A 62 13.45 -28.66 -14.23
C GLU A 62 12.30 -29.00 -15.16
N SER A 63 11.85 -28.01 -15.93
CA SER A 63 10.88 -28.24 -16.98
C SER A 63 11.51 -28.87 -18.22
N PHE A 64 10.74 -29.70 -18.89
CA PHE A 64 11.04 -30.14 -20.24
C PHE A 64 9.76 -30.28 -21.05
N TYR A 65 9.91 -30.27 -22.37
CA TYR A 65 8.77 -30.22 -23.26
C TYR A 65 8.17 -31.61 -23.54
N TRP A 66 6.85 -31.72 -23.38
CA TRP A 66 6.05 -32.89 -23.76
C TRP A 66 5.12 -32.56 -24.94
N PRO A 67 5.11 -33.34 -26.04
CA PRO A 67 4.35 -32.99 -27.24
C PRO A 67 2.83 -33.27 -27.18
N GLY A 68 2.30 -33.77 -26.06
CA GLY A 68 0.92 -34.21 -25.91
C GLY A 68 0.76 -35.73 -25.95
N GLY A 69 -0.47 -36.20 -25.73
CA GLY A 69 -0.80 -37.61 -25.52
C GLY A 69 -1.85 -37.81 -24.44
N LYS A 70 -2.01 -39.04 -23.97
CA LYS A 70 -3.02 -39.37 -22.95
C LYS A 70 -2.44 -39.29 -21.54
N LEU A 71 -3.14 -38.62 -20.62
CA LEU A 71 -2.85 -38.63 -19.19
C LEU A 71 -3.98 -39.32 -18.42
N MET A 72 -3.62 -39.91 -17.28
CA MET A 72 -4.61 -40.40 -16.32
C MET A 72 -5.19 -39.22 -15.55
N GLN A 73 -6.49 -39.25 -15.28
CA GLN A 73 -7.13 -38.25 -14.42
C GLN A 73 -6.53 -38.34 -13.02
N ASP A 74 -6.32 -37.18 -12.39
CA ASP A 74 -5.85 -37.14 -11.02
C ASP A 74 -6.96 -37.59 -10.06
N HIS A 75 -6.56 -38.30 -9.01
CA HIS A 75 -7.44 -38.77 -7.95
C HIS A 75 -6.71 -38.69 -6.59
N GLY A 76 -7.48 -38.74 -5.51
CA GLY A 76 -6.94 -38.77 -4.14
C GLY A 76 -6.91 -37.39 -3.49
N VAL A 77 -5.95 -37.20 -2.59
CA VAL A 77 -5.82 -36.00 -1.76
C VAL A 77 -4.51 -35.30 -2.06
N VAL A 78 -4.56 -33.98 -2.26
CA VAL A 78 -3.39 -33.13 -2.47
C VAL A 78 -3.24 -32.12 -1.32
N ILE A 79 -2.01 -31.68 -1.09
CA ILE A 79 -1.74 -30.58 -0.15
C ILE A 79 -2.21 -29.29 -0.81
N TYR A 80 -3.08 -28.55 -0.12
CA TYR A 80 -3.68 -27.31 -0.61
C TYR A 80 -3.02 -26.06 -0.01
N ASP A 81 -2.61 -26.13 1.26
CA ASP A 81 -1.79 -25.11 1.91
C ASP A 81 -0.71 -25.75 2.80
N VAL A 82 0.45 -26.01 2.20
CA VAL A 82 1.59 -26.60 2.91
C VAL A 82 2.16 -25.69 4.00
N ASN A 83 2.04 -24.36 3.85
CA ASN A 83 2.63 -23.44 4.81
C ASN A 83 1.83 -23.44 6.12
N HIS A 84 0.49 -23.38 6.03
CA HIS A 84 -0.38 -23.53 7.19
C HIS A 84 -0.32 -24.96 7.77
N MET A 85 -0.28 -25.98 6.91
CA MET A 85 -0.15 -27.38 7.35
C MET A 85 1.11 -27.63 8.19
N LYS A 86 2.25 -27.06 7.78
CA LYS A 86 3.55 -27.26 8.46
C LYS A 86 3.72 -26.33 9.67
N VAL A 87 3.22 -25.10 9.59
CA VAL A 87 3.35 -24.10 10.65
C VAL A 87 2.05 -23.32 10.78
N ARG A 88 1.10 -23.87 11.54
CA ARG A 88 -0.27 -23.33 11.68
C ARG A 88 -0.29 -21.88 12.14
N GLU A 89 0.54 -21.57 13.13
CA GLU A 89 0.64 -20.25 13.79
C GLU A 89 1.83 -19.41 13.30
N GLY A 90 2.20 -19.59 12.04
CA GLY A 90 3.37 -18.96 11.44
C GLY A 90 3.46 -19.26 9.96
N SER A 91 2.31 -19.31 9.27
CA SER A 91 2.29 -19.71 7.87
C SER A 91 3.08 -18.74 6.99
N LEU A 92 3.32 -17.49 7.39
CA LEU A 92 4.21 -16.53 6.72
C LEU A 92 5.66 -16.55 7.24
N ASP A 93 6.02 -17.40 8.19
CA ASP A 93 7.38 -17.39 8.76
C ASP A 93 8.44 -17.77 7.72
N ALA A 94 8.14 -18.76 6.86
CA ALA A 94 9.08 -19.25 5.86
C ALA A 94 9.47 -18.16 4.83
N ILE A 95 8.55 -17.27 4.45
CA ILE A 95 8.88 -16.14 3.57
C ILE A 95 9.83 -15.15 4.25
N ILE A 96 9.64 -14.86 5.54
CA ILE A 96 10.52 -13.95 6.30
C ILE A 96 11.90 -14.57 6.51
N ILE A 97 11.95 -15.83 6.98
CA ILE A 97 13.19 -16.55 7.25
C ILE A 97 14.03 -16.69 5.97
N ALA A 98 13.44 -17.15 4.87
CA ALA A 98 14.16 -17.36 3.63
C ALA A 98 14.65 -16.04 3.00
N ALA A 99 13.82 -14.99 3.00
CA ALA A 99 14.23 -13.67 2.51
C ALA A 99 15.41 -13.11 3.31
N ARG A 100 15.34 -13.18 4.65
CA ARG A 100 16.42 -12.75 5.54
C ARG A 100 17.72 -13.50 5.23
N LEU A 101 17.72 -14.82 5.31
CA LEU A 101 18.91 -15.65 5.13
C LEU A 101 19.59 -15.44 3.76
N LEU A 102 18.80 -15.37 2.69
CA LEU A 102 19.35 -15.16 1.35
C LEU A 102 19.88 -13.74 1.15
N SER A 103 19.24 -12.73 1.73
CA SER A 103 19.69 -11.34 1.67
C SER A 103 21.00 -11.12 2.46
N GLU A 104 21.13 -11.75 3.63
CA GLU A 104 22.34 -11.74 4.45
C GLU A 104 23.50 -12.44 3.73
N LYS A 105 23.24 -13.59 3.09
CA LYS A 105 24.22 -14.30 2.25
C LYS A 105 24.75 -13.42 1.10
N LYS A 106 23.89 -12.57 0.54
CA LYS A 106 24.23 -11.57 -0.49
C LYS A 106 24.89 -10.29 0.07
N LYS A 107 25.13 -10.21 1.39
CA LYS A 107 25.65 -9.02 2.10
C LYS A 107 24.81 -7.75 1.86
N LYS A 108 23.52 -7.91 1.59
CA LYS A 108 22.56 -6.83 1.44
C LYS A 108 21.29 -7.23 2.20
N PRO A 109 21.31 -7.13 3.55
CA PRO A 109 20.17 -7.52 4.38
C PRO A 109 18.90 -6.82 3.90
N ILE A 110 17.82 -7.59 3.83
CA ILE A 110 16.52 -7.07 3.48
C ILE A 110 15.99 -6.19 4.62
N ASP A 111 15.48 -5.02 4.24
CA ASP A 111 14.71 -4.16 5.12
C ASP A 111 13.23 -4.44 4.89
N PHE A 112 12.56 -5.07 5.85
CA PHE A 112 11.14 -5.38 5.75
C PHE A 112 10.25 -4.14 5.90
N SER A 113 10.75 -3.04 6.47
CA SER A 113 9.98 -1.79 6.66
C SER A 113 9.64 -1.08 5.34
N GLN A 114 10.32 -1.44 4.25
CA GLN A 114 10.04 -0.94 2.91
C GLN A 114 8.74 -1.51 2.31
N PHE A 115 8.21 -2.60 2.87
CA PHE A 115 6.99 -3.25 2.38
C PHE A 115 5.77 -2.76 3.14
N HIS A 116 4.75 -2.37 2.38
CA HIS A 116 3.42 -2.08 2.93
C HIS A 116 2.67 -3.38 3.20
N PHE A 117 2.91 -4.39 2.36
CA PHE A 117 2.25 -5.69 2.44
C PHE A 117 3.24 -6.85 2.30
N ILE A 118 3.05 -7.87 3.12
CA ILE A 118 3.68 -9.20 2.98
C ILE A 118 2.55 -10.23 2.86
N THR A 119 2.52 -11.00 1.77
CA THR A 119 1.36 -11.86 1.44
C THR A 119 1.69 -13.02 0.49
N ASP A 120 0.67 -13.83 0.22
CA ASP A 120 0.59 -14.81 -0.86
C ASP A 120 -0.07 -14.24 -2.12
N ALA A 121 0.38 -14.68 -3.30
CA ALA A 121 -0.28 -14.31 -4.55
C ALA A 121 -1.74 -14.77 -4.60
N ILE A 122 -2.07 -15.88 -3.92
CA ILE A 122 -3.44 -16.40 -3.81
C ILE A 122 -4.38 -15.40 -3.12
N ASN A 123 -3.91 -14.68 -2.10
CA ASN A 123 -4.72 -13.66 -1.43
C ASN A 123 -5.04 -12.50 -2.38
N LEU A 124 -4.07 -12.08 -3.19
CA LEU A 124 -4.30 -11.03 -4.20
C LEU A 124 -5.27 -11.51 -5.29
N GLN A 125 -5.19 -12.78 -5.71
CA GLN A 125 -6.15 -13.39 -6.63
C GLN A 125 -7.56 -13.50 -6.04
N LYS A 126 -7.69 -13.82 -4.74
CA LYS A 126 -8.97 -13.83 -4.01
C LYS A 126 -9.60 -12.43 -3.98
N ILE A 127 -8.84 -11.39 -3.64
CA ILE A 127 -9.31 -10.00 -3.68
C ILE A 127 -9.69 -9.60 -5.10
N PHE A 128 -8.91 -10.02 -6.11
CA PHE A 128 -9.23 -9.77 -7.51
C PHE A 128 -10.52 -10.47 -7.94
N ALA A 129 -10.76 -11.72 -7.54
CA ALA A 129 -11.99 -12.45 -7.79
C ALA A 129 -13.21 -11.74 -7.17
N PHE A 130 -13.09 -11.26 -5.92
CA PHE A 130 -14.10 -10.41 -5.29
C PHE A 130 -14.35 -9.13 -6.10
N CYS A 131 -13.29 -8.42 -6.50
CA CYS A 131 -13.39 -7.17 -7.25
C CYS A 131 -14.02 -7.33 -8.64
N ASN A 132 -13.93 -8.55 -9.18
CA ASN A 132 -14.46 -8.95 -10.48
C ASN A 132 -15.80 -9.70 -10.37
N GLU A 133 -16.32 -9.90 -9.15
CA GLU A 133 -17.53 -10.68 -8.86
C GLU A 133 -17.49 -12.08 -9.50
N ALA A 134 -16.30 -12.70 -9.50
CA ALA A 134 -16.05 -13.96 -10.18
C ALA A 134 -16.17 -15.15 -9.21
N GLY A 135 -17.09 -16.09 -9.52
CA GLY A 135 -17.29 -17.34 -8.77
C GLY A 135 -18.31 -17.25 -7.64
N GLU A 136 -18.54 -18.37 -6.94
CA GLU A 136 -19.47 -18.45 -5.78
C GLU A 136 -18.86 -17.88 -4.48
N GLY A 137 -17.54 -17.66 -4.48
CA GLY A 137 -16.89 -16.63 -3.69
C GLY A 137 -16.81 -16.83 -2.17
N LEU A 138 -16.32 -17.98 -1.71
CA LEU A 138 -15.99 -18.18 -0.30
C LEU A 138 -14.47 -18.13 -0.06
N PHE A 139 -13.99 -17.12 0.66
CA PHE A 139 -12.62 -17.11 1.17
C PHE A 139 -12.49 -16.34 2.47
N ARG A 140 -11.39 -16.59 3.18
CA ARG A 140 -10.90 -15.77 4.29
C ARG A 140 -9.44 -15.35 4.05
N ILE A 141 -9.13 -14.10 4.41
CA ILE A 141 -7.76 -13.57 4.47
C ILE A 141 -7.59 -12.96 5.85
N ASP A 142 -6.68 -13.49 6.65
CA ASP A 142 -6.36 -12.92 7.95
C ASP A 142 -5.40 -11.75 7.77
N CYS A 143 -5.65 -10.70 8.53
CA CYS A 143 -5.00 -9.41 8.41
C CYS A 143 -4.48 -8.99 9.79
N GLU A 144 -3.19 -8.71 9.86
CA GLU A 144 -2.51 -8.18 11.04
C GLU A 144 -1.40 -7.22 10.62
N ARG A 145 -0.79 -6.51 11.57
CA ARG A 145 0.35 -5.63 11.27
C ARG A 145 1.50 -5.75 12.27
N VAL A 146 2.68 -5.34 11.81
CA VAL A 146 3.85 -5.04 12.63
C VAL A 146 4.38 -3.68 12.18
N GLY A 147 4.31 -2.68 13.07
CA GLY A 147 4.47 -1.29 12.66
C GLY A 147 3.50 -0.94 11.54
N LYS A 148 4.01 -0.34 10.46
CA LYS A 148 3.23 -0.04 9.25
C LYS A 148 3.06 -1.20 8.27
N THR A 149 3.82 -2.29 8.43
CA THR A 149 3.77 -3.41 7.48
C THR A 149 2.56 -4.29 7.79
N VAL A 150 1.66 -4.41 6.84
CA VAL A 150 0.47 -5.28 6.91
C VAL A 150 0.82 -6.68 6.40
N LEU A 151 0.41 -7.70 7.14
CA LEU A 151 0.52 -9.10 6.75
C LEU A 151 -0.87 -9.61 6.36
N LEU A 152 -0.96 -10.21 5.17
CA LEU A 152 -2.18 -10.83 4.68
C LEU A 152 -1.95 -12.33 4.57
N THR A 153 -2.56 -13.07 5.48
CA THR A 153 -2.37 -14.50 5.66
C THR A 153 -3.50 -15.27 5.00
N ARG A 154 -3.12 -16.22 4.16
CA ARG A 154 -4.07 -17.11 3.49
C ARG A 154 -4.73 -18.01 4.54
N MET A 155 -6.06 -18.05 4.54
CA MET A 155 -6.82 -19.03 5.31
C MET A 155 -7.66 -19.88 4.36
N GLU A 156 -7.57 -21.19 4.52
CA GLU A 156 -8.36 -22.18 3.81
C GLU A 156 -9.20 -23.00 4.76
N ALA A 157 -10.29 -23.57 4.25
CA ALA A 157 -11.16 -24.43 5.05
C ALA A 157 -10.47 -25.74 5.46
N SER A 158 -9.49 -26.20 4.67
CA SER A 158 -8.67 -27.39 4.89
C SER A 158 -7.29 -27.23 4.25
N ASP A 159 -6.26 -27.77 4.90
CA ASP A 159 -4.90 -27.84 4.38
C ASP A 159 -4.73 -28.91 3.29
N LEU A 160 -5.66 -29.87 3.25
CA LEU A 160 -5.73 -30.97 2.31
C LEU A 160 -6.99 -30.83 1.45
N MET A 161 -6.88 -31.06 0.15
CA MET A 161 -8.01 -31.03 -0.78
C MET A 161 -8.19 -32.39 -1.43
N GLU A 162 -9.38 -32.96 -1.28
CA GLU A 162 -9.80 -34.13 -2.05
C GLU A 162 -10.12 -33.72 -3.49
N ILE A 163 -9.57 -34.45 -4.46
CA ILE A 163 -9.82 -34.21 -5.88
C ILE A 163 -11.21 -34.76 -6.23
N GLY A 164 -12.22 -33.90 -6.08
CA GLY A 164 -13.61 -34.19 -6.42
C GLY A 164 -14.04 -33.78 -7.84
N HIS A 165 -13.13 -33.25 -8.66
CA HIS A 165 -13.42 -32.75 -10.00
C HIS A 165 -12.44 -33.33 -11.05
N VAL A 166 -12.77 -33.15 -12.33
CA VAL A 166 -11.90 -33.59 -13.44
C VAL A 166 -10.70 -32.66 -13.54
N THR A 167 -9.52 -33.17 -13.20
CA THR A 167 -8.24 -32.48 -13.33
C THR A 167 -7.13 -33.47 -13.69
N PHE A 168 -6.05 -32.94 -14.28
CA PHE A 168 -4.87 -33.67 -14.74
C PHE A 168 -3.59 -32.91 -14.39
N ASP A 169 -3.68 -31.90 -13.52
CA ASP A 169 -2.58 -31.02 -13.14
C ASP A 169 -1.38 -31.79 -12.60
N GLN A 170 -1.60 -32.76 -11.70
CA GLN A 170 -0.51 -33.50 -11.07
C GLN A 170 0.19 -34.40 -12.08
N ASN A 171 -0.59 -35.14 -12.88
CA ASN A 171 -0.04 -35.96 -13.97
C ASN A 171 0.66 -35.12 -15.05
N LEU A 172 0.16 -33.92 -15.39
CA LEU A 172 0.83 -33.01 -16.31
C LEU A 172 2.17 -32.52 -15.74
N LYS A 173 2.18 -32.05 -14.48
CA LYS A 173 3.40 -31.60 -13.79
C LYS A 173 4.44 -32.73 -13.75
N ALA A 174 4.05 -33.94 -13.35
CA ALA A 174 4.93 -35.10 -13.36
C ALA A 174 5.45 -35.45 -14.77
N ARG A 175 4.63 -35.22 -15.81
CA ARG A 175 5.00 -35.52 -17.19
C ARG A 175 5.97 -34.50 -17.80
N MET A 176 5.96 -33.26 -17.31
CA MET A 176 6.70 -32.13 -17.88
C MET A 176 7.86 -31.66 -17.00
N THR A 177 8.13 -32.35 -15.90
CA THR A 177 9.17 -31.93 -14.95
C THR A 177 10.07 -33.08 -14.52
N ARG A 178 11.32 -32.76 -14.20
CA ARG A 178 12.28 -33.69 -13.62
C ARG A 178 12.98 -33.09 -12.40
N PRO A 179 13.24 -33.87 -11.34
CA PRO A 179 13.99 -33.36 -10.20
C PRO A 179 15.40 -32.91 -10.57
N ARG A 180 15.91 -31.89 -9.88
CA ARG A 180 17.31 -31.42 -9.97
C ARG A 180 18.15 -31.70 -8.73
N GLY A 181 17.55 -32.30 -7.71
CA GLY A 181 18.19 -32.69 -6.47
C GLY A 181 17.43 -33.85 -5.84
N ALA A 182 18.11 -34.63 -4.99
CA ALA A 182 17.52 -35.79 -4.31
C ALA A 182 16.50 -35.39 -3.24
N HIS A 183 16.58 -34.15 -2.76
CA HIS A 183 15.79 -33.67 -1.61
C HIS A 183 14.81 -32.54 -1.97
N SER A 184 14.97 -31.90 -3.12
CA SER A 184 14.16 -30.77 -3.59
C SER A 184 12.91 -31.22 -4.35
N THR A 185 12.07 -32.05 -3.71
CA THR A 185 10.89 -32.66 -4.35
C THR A 185 9.55 -32.13 -3.83
N GLY A 186 9.52 -31.36 -2.74
CA GLY A 186 8.30 -30.75 -2.23
C GLY A 186 7.96 -29.41 -2.91
N PRO A 187 6.86 -28.75 -2.50
CA PRO A 187 6.43 -27.46 -3.05
C PRO A 187 7.51 -26.38 -2.91
N PHE A 188 7.83 -25.72 -4.02
CA PHE A 188 8.80 -24.64 -4.11
C PHE A 188 8.11 -23.29 -4.15
N PHE A 189 8.56 -22.34 -3.34
CA PHE A 189 8.01 -20.99 -3.25
C PHE A 189 9.03 -19.96 -3.67
N GLN A 190 8.65 -19.12 -4.64
CA GLN A 190 9.42 -17.94 -5.03
C GLN A 190 8.92 -16.72 -4.26
N LEU A 191 9.85 -15.89 -3.79
CA LEU A 191 9.59 -14.60 -3.17
C LEU A 191 9.87 -13.48 -4.17
N VAL A 192 8.85 -12.69 -4.49
CA VAL A 192 8.96 -11.54 -5.39
C VAL A 192 8.55 -10.25 -4.69
N ALA A 193 9.36 -9.22 -4.85
CA ALA A 193 9.02 -7.87 -4.45
C ALA A 193 8.64 -7.06 -5.68
N TYR A 194 7.56 -6.29 -5.60
CA TYR A 194 7.21 -5.34 -6.66
C TYR A 194 6.41 -4.16 -6.12
N GLN A 195 6.33 -3.11 -6.92
CA GLN A 195 5.44 -1.98 -6.70
C GLN A 195 4.14 -2.16 -7.47
N TYR A 196 3.01 -2.02 -6.77
CA TYR A 196 1.67 -2.01 -7.30
C TYR A 196 0.95 -0.73 -6.88
N GLY A 197 0.92 0.26 -7.79
CA GLY A 197 0.46 1.61 -7.47
C GLY A 197 1.39 2.29 -6.46
N SER A 198 0.81 2.75 -5.35
CA SER A 198 1.54 3.32 -4.21
C SER A 198 2.20 2.26 -3.31
N PHE A 199 1.82 0.99 -3.43
CA PHE A 199 2.28 -0.04 -2.49
C PHE A 199 3.49 -0.78 -3.02
N ARG A 200 4.49 -0.94 -2.15
CA ARG A 200 5.54 -1.95 -2.30
C ARG A 200 5.13 -3.20 -1.55
N ILE A 201 5.09 -4.33 -2.24
CA ILE A 201 4.53 -5.59 -1.74
C ILE A 201 5.57 -6.70 -1.90
N LEU A 202 5.76 -7.50 -0.85
CA LEU A 202 6.47 -8.77 -0.88
C LEU A 202 5.45 -9.90 -1.01
N VAL A 203 5.56 -10.69 -2.08
CA VAL A 203 4.62 -11.76 -2.40
C VAL A 203 5.37 -13.07 -2.52
N ARG A 204 4.87 -14.12 -1.88
CA ARG A 204 5.25 -15.50 -2.23
C ARG A 204 4.23 -16.13 -3.17
N TYR A 205 4.70 -17.06 -3.98
CA TYR A 205 3.83 -17.96 -4.75
C TYR A 205 4.54 -19.29 -5.01
N GLU A 206 3.76 -20.34 -5.20
CA GLU A 206 4.27 -21.66 -5.56
C GLU A 206 4.67 -21.67 -7.05
N VAL A 207 5.88 -22.16 -7.33
CA VAL A 207 6.37 -22.40 -8.69
C VAL A 207 6.33 -23.88 -8.96
N ASP A 208 5.78 -24.27 -10.11
CA ASP A 208 5.70 -25.67 -10.50
C ASP A 208 7.03 -26.18 -11.06
N CYS A 209 7.73 -25.36 -11.85
CA CYS A 209 9.03 -25.71 -12.41
C CYS A 209 9.81 -24.50 -12.94
N ALA A 210 11.04 -24.76 -13.38
CA ALA A 210 11.90 -23.74 -13.98
C ALA A 210 12.59 -24.23 -15.26
N ASP A 211 12.78 -23.32 -16.22
CA ASP A 211 13.44 -23.59 -17.51
C ASP A 211 14.96 -23.38 -17.41
N TYR A 212 15.67 -24.40 -16.93
CA TYR A 212 17.12 -24.37 -16.80
C TYR A 212 17.84 -24.38 -18.16
N ALA A 213 17.18 -24.84 -19.22
CA ALA A 213 17.73 -24.81 -20.57
C ALA A 213 17.85 -23.38 -21.09
N ALA A 214 16.89 -22.50 -20.77
CA ALA A 214 16.93 -21.08 -21.16
C ALA A 214 18.16 -20.33 -20.62
N VAL A 215 18.69 -20.73 -19.47
CA VAL A 215 19.89 -20.14 -18.85
C VAL A 215 21.15 -20.97 -19.04
N LYS A 216 21.11 -21.98 -19.93
CA LYS A 216 22.24 -22.88 -20.24
C LYS A 216 22.85 -23.53 -19.00
N SER A 217 22.02 -23.83 -18.00
CA SER A 217 22.48 -24.53 -16.81
C SER A 217 22.76 -25.99 -17.15
N ASN A 218 23.89 -26.52 -16.68
CA ASN A 218 24.26 -27.92 -16.92
C ASN A 218 23.22 -28.86 -16.29
N PRO A 219 22.86 -29.98 -16.94
CA PRO A 219 22.03 -31.00 -16.31
C PRO A 219 22.69 -31.50 -15.01
N THR A 220 21.94 -31.51 -13.91
CA THR A 220 22.40 -32.09 -12.64
C THR A 220 21.90 -33.54 -12.56
N PRO A 221 22.78 -34.56 -12.62
CA PRO A 221 22.37 -35.92 -12.35
C PRO A 221 21.92 -36.03 -10.89
N VAL A 222 20.71 -36.53 -10.66
CA VAL A 222 20.16 -36.72 -9.31
C VAL A 222 20.79 -37.97 -8.69
N ASP A 223 21.70 -37.78 -7.75
CA ASP A 223 22.29 -38.86 -6.97
C ASP A 223 21.36 -39.21 -5.79
N LYS A 224 20.71 -40.37 -5.86
CA LYS A 224 19.82 -40.84 -4.80
C LYS A 224 20.57 -41.17 -3.49
N SER A 225 21.89 -41.30 -3.52
CA SER A 225 22.74 -41.50 -2.34
C SER A 225 23.21 -40.19 -1.70
N GLU A 226 22.84 -39.05 -2.28
CA GLU A 226 23.09 -37.74 -1.68
C GLU A 226 22.50 -37.68 -0.27
N VAL A 227 23.32 -37.21 0.67
CA VAL A 227 22.92 -37.02 2.06
C VAL A 227 22.48 -35.57 2.23
N LEU A 228 21.30 -35.39 2.84
CA LEU A 228 20.78 -34.07 3.14
C LEU A 228 21.79 -33.32 4.03
N PRO A 229 22.14 -32.06 3.68
CA PRO A 229 23.02 -31.25 4.52
C PRO A 229 22.47 -31.04 5.95
N GLU A 230 23.34 -30.56 6.84
CA GLU A 230 23.00 -30.28 8.23
C GLU A 230 21.75 -29.39 8.35
N LYS A 231 20.79 -29.86 9.16
CA LYS A 231 19.59 -29.11 9.52
C LYS A 231 19.89 -28.17 10.68
N LYS A 232 19.49 -26.90 10.57
CA LYS A 232 19.67 -25.90 11.61
C LYS A 232 18.33 -25.28 11.96
N LYS A 233 17.99 -25.21 13.25
CA LYS A 233 16.80 -24.48 13.69
C LYS A 233 16.94 -23.00 13.36
N SER A 234 15.85 -22.38 12.91
CA SER A 234 15.82 -20.93 12.75
C SER A 234 15.95 -20.24 14.12
N ASP A 235 16.67 -19.12 14.13
CA ASP A 235 16.86 -18.27 15.31
C ASP A 235 15.59 -17.48 15.70
N ILE A 236 14.70 -17.21 14.72
CA ILE A 236 13.45 -16.46 14.92
C ILE A 236 12.20 -17.36 14.97
N ASN A 237 12.30 -18.62 14.54
CA ASN A 237 11.30 -19.65 14.83
C ASN A 237 11.96 -21.05 14.98
N PRO A 238 12.25 -21.51 16.20
CA PRO A 238 12.88 -22.81 16.43
C PRO A 238 12.06 -24.05 16.03
N GLU A 239 10.78 -23.89 15.67
CA GLU A 239 9.94 -24.97 15.11
C GLU A 239 10.27 -25.25 13.64
N ILE A 240 10.93 -24.31 12.96
CA ILE A 240 11.36 -24.46 11.57
C ILE A 240 12.84 -24.80 11.51
N GLU A 241 13.16 -25.93 10.89
CA GLU A 241 14.51 -26.29 10.51
C GLU A 241 14.83 -25.79 9.09
N VAL A 242 16.04 -25.29 8.92
CA VAL A 242 16.56 -24.74 7.67
C VAL A 242 17.73 -25.57 7.21
N VAL A 243 17.70 -25.95 5.94
CA VAL A 243 18.81 -26.62 5.24
C VAL A 243 19.27 -25.74 4.09
N ASN A 244 20.57 -25.42 4.05
CA ASN A 244 21.17 -24.74 2.91
C ASN A 244 21.35 -25.76 1.77
N TYR A 245 20.37 -25.83 0.87
CA TYR A 245 20.32 -26.81 -0.21
C TYR A 245 19.70 -26.21 -1.47
N GLY A 246 20.22 -26.63 -2.62
CA GLY A 246 19.77 -26.21 -3.93
C GLY A 246 20.31 -24.85 -4.38
N GLU A 247 20.04 -24.54 -5.65
CA GLU A 247 20.40 -23.28 -6.28
C GLU A 247 19.30 -22.88 -7.27
N VAL A 248 19.05 -21.57 -7.36
CA VAL A 248 18.10 -20.99 -8.30
C VAL A 248 18.83 -19.88 -9.06
N PRO A 249 19.20 -20.09 -10.34
CA PRO A 249 19.82 -19.06 -11.15
C PRO A 249 18.90 -17.83 -11.23
N HIS A 250 19.47 -16.63 -11.09
CA HIS A 250 18.69 -15.41 -10.91
C HIS A 250 17.69 -15.14 -12.05
N ASP A 251 18.09 -15.45 -13.28
CA ASP A 251 17.37 -15.23 -14.53
C ASP A 251 16.62 -16.48 -15.05
N VAL A 252 16.61 -17.59 -14.30
CA VAL A 252 15.90 -18.81 -14.73
C VAL A 252 14.41 -18.52 -14.91
N PRO A 253 13.78 -18.81 -16.06
CA PRO A 253 12.35 -18.62 -16.20
C PRO A 253 11.59 -19.53 -15.25
N LEU A 254 10.74 -18.96 -14.40
CA LEU A 254 9.86 -19.68 -13.48
C LEU A 254 8.50 -19.88 -14.13
N GLN A 255 7.95 -21.07 -13.95
CA GLN A 255 6.81 -21.55 -14.72
C GLN A 255 5.75 -22.13 -13.78
N VAL A 256 4.50 -21.78 -14.04
CA VAL A 256 3.32 -22.37 -13.41
C VAL A 256 2.58 -23.22 -14.44
N LEU A 257 2.06 -24.37 -14.03
CA LEU A 257 1.48 -25.41 -14.89
C LEU A 257 0.06 -25.70 -14.43
N THR A 258 -0.88 -25.70 -15.36
CA THR A 258 -2.25 -26.11 -15.11
C THR A 258 -2.87 -26.76 -16.35
N THR A 259 -4.01 -27.40 -16.16
CA THR A 259 -4.79 -28.06 -17.19
C THR A 259 -6.16 -27.40 -17.32
N TYR A 260 -6.70 -27.39 -18.53
CA TYR A 260 -8.00 -26.77 -18.78
C TYR A 260 -8.76 -27.49 -19.90
N PRO A 261 -10.09 -27.65 -19.77
CA PRO A 261 -10.88 -28.36 -20.77
C PRO A 261 -10.91 -27.63 -22.11
N GLN A 262 -10.62 -28.37 -23.18
CA GLN A 262 -10.70 -27.85 -24.54
C GLN A 262 -12.16 -27.48 -24.88
N GLY A 263 -12.35 -26.28 -25.43
CA GLY A 263 -13.67 -25.76 -25.81
C GLY A 263 -14.38 -24.96 -24.71
N ALA A 264 -13.85 -24.90 -23.48
CA ALA A 264 -14.41 -24.11 -22.38
C ALA A 264 -14.05 -22.60 -22.43
N GLY A 265 -13.52 -22.12 -23.57
CA GLY A 265 -12.94 -20.78 -23.68
C GLY A 265 -11.55 -20.67 -23.04
N PHE A 266 -10.98 -19.47 -23.09
CA PHE A 266 -9.68 -19.20 -22.48
C PHE A 266 -9.82 -19.00 -20.97
N PRO A 267 -9.01 -19.67 -20.12
CA PRO A 267 -9.13 -19.58 -18.66
C PRO A 267 -8.77 -18.18 -18.15
N PHE A 268 -9.78 -17.45 -17.67
CA PHE A 268 -9.63 -16.06 -17.22
C PHE A 268 -8.65 -15.89 -16.04
N PHE A 269 -8.52 -16.91 -15.18
CA PHE A 269 -7.64 -16.85 -14.01
C PHE A 269 -6.15 -16.73 -14.36
N THR A 270 -5.73 -17.22 -15.54
CA THR A 270 -4.32 -17.22 -15.98
C THR A 270 -3.72 -15.82 -16.02
N TRP A 271 -4.53 -14.83 -16.40
CA TRP A 271 -4.08 -13.44 -16.41
C TRP A 271 -3.78 -12.93 -14.99
N ALA A 272 -4.65 -13.22 -14.03
CA ALA A 272 -4.45 -12.83 -12.63
C ALA A 272 -3.28 -13.59 -11.99
N GLN A 273 -3.15 -14.90 -12.29
CA GLN A 273 -2.02 -15.74 -11.89
C GLN A 273 -0.70 -15.09 -12.33
N LEU A 274 -0.52 -14.84 -13.63
CA LEU A 274 0.70 -14.24 -14.16
C LEU A 274 0.94 -12.81 -13.66
N PHE A 275 -0.11 -12.01 -13.50
CA PHE A 275 0.00 -10.62 -13.04
C PHE A 275 0.52 -10.54 -11.59
N PHE A 276 -0.09 -11.28 -10.66
CA PHE A 276 0.26 -11.17 -9.23
C PHE A 276 1.51 -11.95 -8.84
N THR A 277 1.83 -13.04 -9.56
CA THR A 277 3.05 -13.83 -9.32
C THR A 277 4.28 -13.25 -10.03
N ASN A 278 4.09 -12.53 -11.14
CA ASN A 278 5.17 -12.17 -12.06
C ASN A 278 5.99 -13.40 -12.51
N ALA A 279 5.37 -14.59 -12.55
CA ALA A 279 5.95 -15.77 -13.18
C ALA A 279 6.22 -15.49 -14.67
N ASN A 280 7.27 -16.11 -15.22
CA ASN A 280 7.65 -15.85 -16.60
C ASN A 280 6.66 -16.46 -17.57
N HIS A 281 6.17 -17.65 -17.25
CA HIS A 281 5.28 -18.41 -18.12
C HIS A 281 4.21 -19.15 -17.34
N GLU A 282 3.06 -19.30 -17.98
CA GLU A 282 2.05 -20.27 -17.62
C GLU A 282 1.91 -21.31 -18.73
N PHE A 283 2.06 -22.58 -18.36
CA PHE A 283 1.81 -23.72 -19.22
C PHE A 283 0.37 -24.17 -19.05
N LEU A 284 -0.31 -24.30 -20.18
CA LEU A 284 -1.69 -24.74 -20.22
C LEU A 284 -1.82 -26.04 -21.01
N GLY A 285 -2.09 -27.13 -20.29
CA GLY A 285 -2.44 -28.42 -20.88
C GLY A 285 -3.92 -28.46 -21.25
N TRP A 286 -4.22 -28.42 -22.55
CA TRP A 286 -5.59 -28.51 -23.05
C TRP A 286 -6.05 -29.96 -23.17
N PHE A 287 -7.01 -30.37 -22.34
CA PHE A 287 -7.52 -31.74 -22.34
C PHE A 287 -8.88 -31.88 -22.99
N LYS A 288 -9.10 -33.02 -23.64
CA LYS A 288 -10.41 -33.51 -24.05
C LYS A 288 -10.97 -34.38 -22.93
N GLY A 289 -12.31 -34.53 -22.85
CA GLY A 289 -12.98 -35.21 -21.74
C GLY A 289 -12.57 -36.66 -21.44
N ASN A 290 -11.74 -37.29 -22.28
CA ASN A 290 -11.17 -38.62 -22.09
C ASN A 290 -9.68 -38.62 -21.64
N GLY A 291 -9.13 -37.46 -21.28
CA GLY A 291 -7.73 -37.29 -20.88
C GLY A 291 -6.73 -37.19 -22.03
N ASP A 292 -7.19 -37.00 -23.27
CA ASP A 292 -6.32 -36.73 -24.41
C ASP A 292 -5.89 -35.27 -24.46
N PHE A 293 -4.59 -35.03 -24.57
CA PHE A 293 -3.98 -33.71 -24.67
C PHE A 293 -3.38 -33.47 -26.05
N GLY A 294 -3.57 -32.24 -26.55
CA GLY A 294 -2.69 -31.69 -27.57
C GLY A 294 -1.35 -31.24 -26.99
N LYS A 295 -0.57 -30.54 -27.81
CA LYS A 295 0.63 -29.82 -27.36
C LYS A 295 0.23 -28.79 -26.27
N PRO A 296 0.82 -28.84 -25.07
CA PRO A 296 0.64 -27.79 -24.06
C PRO A 296 1.08 -26.43 -24.61
N ALA A 297 0.29 -25.41 -24.34
CA ALA A 297 0.57 -24.03 -24.72
C ALA A 297 1.37 -23.32 -23.63
N ILE A 298 2.21 -22.37 -24.03
CA ILE A 298 3.01 -21.54 -23.12
C ILE A 298 2.58 -20.11 -23.34
N TYR A 299 2.25 -19.41 -22.26
CA TYR A 299 1.83 -18.02 -22.32
C TYR A 299 2.67 -17.15 -21.40
N THR A 300 3.11 -16.00 -21.92
CA THR A 300 3.55 -14.88 -21.09
C THR A 300 2.36 -14.01 -20.70
N LEU A 301 2.52 -13.14 -19.70
CA LEU A 301 1.48 -12.14 -19.37
C LEU A 301 1.11 -11.27 -20.58
N GLN A 302 2.09 -10.97 -21.45
CA GLN A 302 1.86 -10.19 -22.66
C GLN A 302 1.01 -10.95 -23.67
N ASP A 303 1.22 -12.26 -23.83
CA ASP A 303 0.43 -13.10 -24.73
C ASP A 303 -1.01 -13.18 -24.23
N VAL A 304 -1.20 -13.46 -22.94
CA VAL A 304 -2.54 -13.50 -22.33
C VAL A 304 -3.24 -12.15 -22.45
N SER A 305 -2.54 -11.05 -22.22
CA SER A 305 -3.11 -9.69 -22.32
C SER A 305 -3.56 -9.32 -23.74
N LYS A 306 -2.96 -9.92 -24.78
CA LYS A 306 -3.41 -9.71 -26.17
C LYS A 306 -4.68 -10.50 -26.48
N MET A 307 -4.83 -11.68 -25.88
CA MET A 307 -5.99 -12.56 -26.07
C MET A 307 -7.19 -12.14 -25.24
N MET A 308 -6.98 -11.62 -24.02
CA MET A 308 -8.03 -11.20 -23.12
C MET A 308 -8.42 -9.73 -23.36
N LYS A 309 -9.61 -9.51 -23.93
CA LYS A 309 -10.21 -8.18 -24.10
C LYS A 309 -11.67 -8.17 -23.63
N PRO A 310 -12.10 -7.14 -22.85
CA PRO A 310 -11.27 -6.07 -22.29
C PRO A 310 -10.35 -6.57 -21.18
N LEU A 311 -9.22 -5.88 -20.97
CA LEU A 311 -8.36 -6.14 -19.82
C LEU A 311 -9.08 -5.75 -18.51
N PRO A 312 -8.85 -6.46 -17.41
CA PRO A 312 -9.55 -6.23 -16.14
C PRO A 312 -8.96 -5.05 -15.35
N LEU A 313 -8.70 -3.91 -16.01
CA LEU A 313 -8.06 -2.73 -15.41
C LEU A 313 -8.92 -2.06 -14.34
N VAL A 314 -10.24 -2.12 -14.50
CA VAL A 314 -11.21 -1.65 -13.50
C VAL A 314 -11.09 -2.50 -12.24
N SER A 315 -11.03 -3.83 -12.39
CA SER A 315 -10.88 -4.77 -11.28
C SER A 315 -9.53 -4.61 -10.59
N LEU A 316 -8.44 -4.38 -11.34
CA LEU A 316 -7.15 -3.99 -10.74
C LEU A 316 -7.25 -2.70 -9.92
N SER A 317 -7.89 -1.66 -10.46
CA SER A 317 -8.06 -0.41 -9.71
C SER A 317 -8.80 -0.64 -8.40
N LYS A 318 -9.83 -1.48 -8.41
CA LYS A 318 -10.55 -1.88 -7.20
C LYS A 318 -9.69 -2.71 -6.24
N VAL A 319 -8.82 -3.60 -6.73
CA VAL A 319 -7.88 -4.35 -5.87
C VAL A 319 -6.94 -3.38 -5.16
N HIS A 320 -6.36 -2.42 -5.88
CA HIS A 320 -5.48 -1.41 -5.27
C HIS A 320 -6.21 -0.57 -4.22
N ASP A 321 -7.43 -0.11 -4.50
CA ASP A 321 -8.24 0.66 -3.55
C ASP A 321 -8.71 -0.20 -2.35
N CYS A 322 -8.97 -1.50 -2.57
CA CYS A 322 -9.25 -2.44 -1.49
C CYS A 322 -8.04 -2.57 -0.55
N LEU A 323 -6.84 -2.75 -1.11
CA LEU A 323 -5.60 -2.79 -0.34
C LEU A 323 -5.38 -1.48 0.40
N ASP A 324 -5.60 -0.33 -0.23
CA ASP A 324 -5.47 0.99 0.43
C ASP A 324 -6.39 1.14 1.64
N LYS A 325 -7.65 0.71 1.51
CA LYS A 325 -8.59 0.73 2.63
C LYS A 325 -8.21 -0.24 3.74
N VAL A 326 -7.76 -1.45 3.41
CA VAL A 326 -7.26 -2.42 4.40
C VAL A 326 -6.02 -1.86 5.12
N TYR A 327 -5.08 -1.29 4.37
CA TYR A 327 -3.87 -0.67 4.93
C TYR A 327 -4.21 0.46 5.90
N LYS A 328 -5.04 1.42 5.47
CA LYS A 328 -5.49 2.54 6.29
C LYS A 328 -6.29 2.07 7.50
N PHE A 329 -7.14 1.07 7.33
CA PHE A 329 -7.92 0.50 8.41
C PHE A 329 -7.01 -0.09 9.48
N LEU A 330 -6.05 -0.93 9.11
CA LEU A 330 -5.15 -1.54 10.08
C LEU A 330 -4.19 -0.54 10.74
N THR A 331 -3.61 0.39 9.96
CA THR A 331 -2.63 1.34 10.48
C THR A 331 -3.23 2.46 11.33
N LYS A 332 -4.52 2.76 11.18
CA LYS A 332 -5.25 3.71 12.05
C LYS A 332 -5.83 3.08 13.32
N ASN A 333 -5.95 1.75 13.37
CA ASN A 333 -6.42 1.04 14.55
C ASN A 333 -5.24 0.64 15.48
N ASP A 334 -5.60 0.11 16.65
CA ASP A 334 -4.66 -0.46 17.61
C ASP A 334 -3.68 -1.44 16.93
N SER A 335 -2.41 -1.43 17.32
CA SER A 335 -1.37 -2.25 16.71
C SER A 335 -1.54 -3.75 16.96
N ASN A 336 -2.32 -4.12 17.97
CA ASN A 336 -2.69 -5.50 18.27
C ASN A 336 -4.01 -5.92 17.59
N PHE A 337 -4.72 -4.98 16.95
CA PHE A 337 -5.95 -5.32 16.24
C PHE A 337 -5.65 -6.25 15.07
N ARG A 338 -6.39 -7.35 15.00
CA ARG A 338 -6.31 -8.36 13.95
C ARG A 338 -7.72 -8.65 13.45
N CYS A 339 -7.87 -8.92 12.16
CA CYS A 339 -9.16 -9.23 11.58
C CYS A 339 -9.08 -10.28 10.49
N GLY A 340 -10.21 -10.92 10.19
CA GLY A 340 -10.41 -11.75 9.00
C GLY A 340 -11.28 -11.00 7.99
N LEU A 341 -10.78 -10.88 6.75
CA LEU A 341 -11.58 -10.45 5.61
C LEU A 341 -12.25 -11.68 5.00
N VAL A 342 -13.57 -11.71 5.01
CA VAL A 342 -14.36 -12.84 4.53
C VAL A 342 -15.21 -12.42 3.35
N TRP A 343 -15.11 -13.15 2.26
CA TRP A 343 -16.05 -13.06 1.15
C TRP A 343 -16.97 -14.28 1.15
N LYS A 344 -18.27 -14.06 0.90
CA LYS A 344 -19.32 -15.10 0.82
C LYS A 344 -20.16 -14.94 -0.46
N GLY A 345 -19.52 -14.57 -1.57
CA GLY A 345 -20.16 -14.35 -2.87
C GLY A 345 -21.04 -13.11 -2.95
N LYS A 346 -21.01 -12.25 -1.93
CA LYS A 346 -21.82 -11.01 -1.85
C LYS A 346 -21.06 -9.81 -2.43
N ALA A 347 -21.75 -8.72 -2.71
CA ALA A 347 -21.14 -7.45 -3.19
C ALA A 347 -20.40 -6.66 -2.07
N HIS A 348 -19.83 -7.33 -1.08
CA HIS A 348 -19.03 -6.76 -0.01
C HIS A 348 -18.11 -7.82 0.61
N LEU A 349 -17.02 -7.36 1.24
CA LEU A 349 -16.26 -8.15 2.20
C LEU A 349 -16.83 -7.90 3.60
N GLU A 350 -16.99 -8.97 4.37
CA GLU A 350 -17.28 -8.93 5.80
C GLU A 350 -15.94 -8.88 6.56
N ILE A 351 -15.79 -7.95 7.49
CA ILE A 351 -14.60 -7.79 8.33
C ILE A 351 -14.97 -8.31 9.71
N PHE A 352 -14.31 -9.37 10.17
CA PHE A 352 -14.49 -9.93 11.49
C PHE A 352 -13.28 -9.61 12.35
N ALA A 353 -13.48 -9.12 13.58
CA ALA A 353 -12.38 -9.04 14.52
C ALA A 353 -11.92 -10.47 14.89
N LYS A 354 -10.61 -10.63 15.11
CA LYS A 354 -10.05 -11.89 15.62
C LYS A 354 -10.00 -11.84 17.14
N HIS A 355 -10.30 -12.97 17.79
CA HIS A 355 -10.11 -13.08 19.23
C HIS A 355 -8.64 -12.84 19.60
N GLU A 356 -8.39 -12.24 20.75
CA GLU A 356 -7.03 -11.98 21.24
C GLU A 356 -6.21 -13.28 21.39
N THR A 357 -6.87 -14.37 21.78
CA THR A 357 -6.26 -15.71 21.89
C THR A 357 -6.09 -16.42 20.54
N ALA A 358 -6.66 -15.88 19.47
CA ALA A 358 -6.54 -16.48 18.15
C ALA A 358 -5.12 -16.35 17.63
N GLY A 359 -4.78 -17.32 16.81
CA GLY A 359 -3.53 -17.43 16.10
C GLY A 359 -3.12 -16.25 15.22
N GLY A 360 -1.85 -16.20 14.84
CA GLY A 360 -1.27 -15.22 13.91
C GLY A 360 -0.82 -15.88 12.60
N GLY A 361 -0.63 -15.08 11.57
CA GLY A 361 0.09 -15.50 10.36
C GLY A 361 1.59 -15.58 10.53
N ILE A 362 2.13 -14.99 11.60
CA ILE A 362 3.52 -15.06 12.00
C ILE A 362 3.66 -15.49 13.46
N SER A 363 4.72 -16.26 13.74
CA SER A 363 5.07 -16.63 15.12
C SER A 363 5.59 -15.43 15.90
N GLN A 364 5.63 -15.54 17.24
CA GLN A 364 6.10 -14.46 18.10
C GLN A 364 7.55 -14.07 17.80
N GLY A 365 8.46 -15.02 17.55
CA GLY A 365 9.86 -14.70 17.27
C GLY A 365 10.05 -13.99 15.92
N VAL A 366 9.24 -14.33 14.91
CA VAL A 366 9.20 -13.60 13.64
C VAL A 366 8.60 -12.19 13.82
N ARG A 367 7.53 -12.06 14.61
CA ARG A 367 6.95 -10.77 14.98
C ARG A 367 7.95 -9.86 15.69
N ASP A 368 8.68 -10.38 16.66
CA ASP A 368 9.70 -9.64 17.41
C ASP A 368 10.82 -9.18 16.49
N PHE A 369 11.30 -10.05 15.59
CA PHE A 369 12.28 -9.69 14.56
C PHE A 369 11.76 -8.57 13.65
N LEU A 370 10.54 -8.71 13.10
CA LEU A 370 9.95 -7.68 12.24
C LEU A 370 9.79 -6.36 12.99
N ALA A 371 9.42 -6.37 14.27
CA ALA A 371 9.29 -5.17 15.08
C ALA A 371 10.63 -4.43 15.28
N THR A 372 11.77 -5.07 15.07
CA THR A 372 13.08 -4.38 15.06
C THR A 372 13.23 -3.46 13.84
N GLN A 373 12.56 -3.76 12.73
CA GLN A 373 12.67 -3.03 11.45
C GLN A 373 11.42 -2.21 11.15
N CYS A 374 10.25 -2.85 11.19
CA CYS A 374 8.95 -2.27 10.89
C CYS A 374 8.48 -1.46 12.09
N LYS A 375 8.72 -0.15 12.04
CA LYS A 375 8.17 0.80 13.02
C LYS A 375 6.83 1.34 12.52
N ASP A 376 6.00 1.77 13.46
CA ASP A 376 4.89 2.65 13.12
C ASP A 376 5.45 3.91 12.45
N GLU A 377 4.72 4.43 11.47
CA GLU A 377 5.01 5.79 11.02
C GLU A 377 4.78 6.70 12.22
N GLU A 378 5.77 7.55 12.55
CA GLU A 378 5.47 8.67 13.43
C GLU A 378 4.24 9.35 12.83
N PRO A 379 3.18 9.59 13.62
CA PRO A 379 1.92 10.08 13.08
C PRO A 379 2.23 11.23 12.14
N GLU A 380 1.84 11.07 10.87
CA GLU A 380 1.93 12.13 9.87
C GLU A 380 1.32 13.37 10.55
N GLU A 381 2.17 14.34 10.93
CA GLU A 381 1.72 15.50 11.69
C GLU A 381 0.57 16.14 10.89
N GLU A 382 -0.65 16.07 11.45
CA GLU A 382 -1.87 16.51 10.78
C GLU A 382 -1.65 17.91 10.20
N LYS A 383 -1.71 18.06 8.88
CA LYS A 383 -1.71 19.39 8.26
C LYS A 383 -2.92 20.15 8.81
N GLY A 384 -2.71 21.28 9.45
CA GLY A 384 -3.80 22.17 9.82
C GLY A 384 -4.44 22.78 8.57
N CYS A 385 -5.74 23.05 8.60
CA CYS A 385 -6.48 23.56 7.46
C CYS A 385 -7.52 24.59 7.90
N TRP A 386 -7.67 25.66 7.11
CA TRP A 386 -8.74 26.63 7.21
C TRP A 386 -9.40 26.84 5.84
N LYS A 387 -10.71 26.61 5.78
CA LYS A 387 -11.50 26.63 4.54
C LYS A 387 -12.49 27.78 4.56
N LEU A 388 -12.63 28.48 3.44
CA LEU A 388 -13.46 29.67 3.28
C LEU A 388 -14.47 29.53 2.13
N PRO A 389 -15.70 30.08 2.27
CA PRO A 389 -16.26 30.67 3.49
C PRO A 389 -16.38 29.66 4.64
N ASN A 390 -16.42 30.13 5.89
CA ASN A 390 -16.52 29.25 7.06
C ASN A 390 -17.75 28.32 6.91
N GLY A 391 -17.57 27.02 7.18
CA GLY A 391 -18.60 25.99 7.00
C GLY A 391 -18.66 25.30 5.63
N CYS A 392 -17.81 25.65 4.66
CA CYS A 392 -17.67 24.86 3.42
C CYS A 392 -16.97 23.51 3.70
N LYS A 393 -17.37 22.46 2.96
CA LYS A 393 -16.94 21.08 3.24
C LYS A 393 -15.74 20.67 2.39
N ASP A 394 -15.76 20.95 1.08
CA ASP A 394 -14.82 20.38 0.11
C ASP A 394 -14.29 21.44 -0.88
N ALA A 395 -13.27 21.08 -1.69
CA ALA A 395 -12.68 21.99 -2.67
C ALA A 395 -13.66 22.43 -3.78
N SER A 396 -14.77 21.72 -3.96
CA SER A 396 -15.84 22.08 -4.90
C SER A 396 -16.62 23.32 -4.46
N ASP A 397 -16.94 23.43 -3.17
CA ASP A 397 -17.76 24.51 -2.59
C ASP A 397 -16.93 25.60 -1.89
N CYS A 398 -15.68 25.32 -1.49
CA CYS A 398 -14.80 26.34 -0.92
C CYS A 398 -14.23 27.30 -1.99
N THR A 399 -14.14 28.58 -1.64
CA THR A 399 -13.55 29.64 -2.48
C THR A 399 -12.07 29.85 -2.19
N THR A 400 -11.64 29.62 -0.95
CA THR A 400 -10.24 29.70 -0.54
C THR A 400 -9.93 28.60 0.48
N MET A 401 -8.74 28.02 0.42
CA MET A 401 -8.25 27.04 1.37
C MET A 401 -6.81 27.36 1.74
N LEU A 402 -6.54 27.44 3.05
CA LEU A 402 -5.22 27.54 3.63
C LEU A 402 -4.89 26.20 4.29
N THR A 403 -3.70 25.67 4.03
CA THR A 403 -3.14 24.53 4.76
C THR A 403 -1.78 24.90 5.34
N TRP A 404 -1.46 24.33 6.50
CA TRP A 404 -0.15 24.50 7.11
C TRP A 404 0.38 23.20 7.74
N LYS A 405 1.70 23.06 7.77
CA LYS A 405 2.39 21.97 8.48
C LYS A 405 3.58 22.53 9.26
N HIS A 406 3.63 22.28 10.56
CA HIS A 406 4.74 22.75 11.39
C HIS A 406 5.84 21.68 11.47
N GLU A 407 6.89 21.80 10.66
CA GLU A 407 8.01 20.86 10.67
C GLU A 407 9.24 21.48 11.34
N ARG A 408 9.66 20.95 12.49
CA ARG A 408 10.87 21.38 13.23
C ARG A 408 10.94 22.91 13.46
N ARG A 409 11.56 23.66 12.54
CA ARG A 409 11.80 25.12 12.63
C ARG A 409 11.07 25.92 11.54
N HIS A 410 10.31 25.26 10.67
CA HIS A 410 9.60 25.90 9.57
C HIS A 410 8.11 25.55 9.60
N LEU A 411 7.31 26.49 9.11
CA LEU A 411 5.89 26.32 8.83
C LEU A 411 5.73 26.26 7.31
N ILE A 412 5.35 25.10 6.79
CA ILE A 412 4.99 24.94 5.38
C ILE A 412 3.59 25.51 5.23
N VAL A 413 3.41 26.51 4.38
CA VAL A 413 2.12 27.18 4.15
C VAL A 413 1.73 27.02 2.69
N GLU A 414 0.48 26.63 2.43
CA GLU A 414 -0.09 26.53 1.08
C GLU A 414 -1.47 27.18 1.06
N ILE A 415 -1.73 27.99 0.03
CA ILE A 415 -2.97 28.74 -0.16
C ILE A 415 -3.47 28.51 -1.58
N GLU A 416 -4.72 28.07 -1.69
CA GLU A 416 -5.48 27.98 -2.93
C GLU A 416 -6.65 28.98 -2.88
N SER A 417 -6.83 29.82 -3.89
CA SER A 417 -7.96 30.75 -3.96
C SER A 417 -8.55 30.90 -5.36
N LYS A 418 -9.88 30.81 -5.44
CA LYS A 418 -10.69 31.14 -6.63
C LYS A 418 -10.94 32.65 -6.77
N LEU A 419 -10.72 33.41 -5.70
CA LEU A 419 -11.05 34.84 -5.60
C LEU A 419 -9.96 35.75 -6.20
N VAL A 420 -8.72 35.25 -6.25
CA VAL A 420 -7.57 36.00 -6.74
C VAL A 420 -7.40 35.79 -8.25
N LYS A 421 -7.10 36.87 -8.96
CA LYS A 421 -6.85 36.92 -10.42
C LYS A 421 -5.50 37.59 -10.68
N PRO A 422 -4.96 37.54 -11.91
CA PRO A 422 -3.76 38.30 -12.25
C PRO A 422 -3.92 39.78 -11.89
N ASN A 423 -2.82 40.42 -11.46
CA ASN A 423 -2.78 41.78 -10.93
C ASN A 423 -3.50 41.96 -9.56
N MET A 424 -3.41 40.96 -8.69
CA MET A 424 -3.98 40.98 -7.33
C MET A 424 -3.01 40.41 -6.30
N TRP A 425 -3.31 40.62 -5.02
CA TRP A 425 -2.62 40.03 -3.88
C TRP A 425 -3.60 39.30 -2.96
N MET A 426 -3.08 38.37 -2.17
CA MET A 426 -3.78 37.79 -1.01
C MET A 426 -2.83 37.61 0.16
N GLY A 427 -3.38 37.54 1.37
CA GLY A 427 -2.58 37.29 2.57
C GLY A 427 -3.38 36.74 3.74
N ILE A 428 -2.66 36.08 4.63
CA ILE A 428 -3.14 35.54 5.90
C ILE A 428 -2.48 36.32 7.03
N GLY A 429 -3.28 37.07 7.78
CA GLY A 429 -2.87 37.75 9.00
C GLY A 429 -2.97 36.83 10.21
N PHE A 430 -1.92 36.82 11.01
CA PHE A 430 -1.80 36.10 12.28
C PHE A 430 -1.92 37.12 13.40
N SER A 431 -3.12 37.26 13.96
CA SER A 431 -3.43 38.27 14.96
C SER A 431 -3.56 37.67 16.36
N LYS A 432 -3.14 38.40 17.39
CA LYS A 432 -3.35 38.03 18.80
C LYS A 432 -4.72 38.46 19.33
N ASP A 433 -5.41 39.32 18.60
CA ASP A 433 -6.71 39.87 18.97
C ASP A 433 -7.69 39.76 17.80
N ASP A 434 -8.87 40.34 17.99
CA ASP A 434 -9.99 40.24 17.07
C ASP A 434 -9.98 41.35 16.00
N LEU A 435 -8.87 42.08 15.87
CA LEU A 435 -8.74 43.24 14.99
C LEU A 435 -7.64 43.02 13.95
N MET A 436 -7.91 43.45 12.70
CA MET A 436 -6.88 43.53 11.65
C MET A 436 -6.00 44.76 11.85
N GLY A 437 -5.15 44.70 12.87
CA GLY A 437 -4.38 45.82 13.36
C GLY A 437 -2.90 45.53 13.40
N ASN A 438 -2.47 44.81 14.42
CA ASN A 438 -1.08 44.51 14.73
C ASN A 438 -0.82 43.04 14.40
N ASP A 439 -0.60 42.75 13.11
CA ASP A 439 -0.59 41.38 12.60
C ASP A 439 0.69 41.10 11.84
N THR A 440 1.24 39.90 12.03
CA THR A 440 2.21 39.35 11.07
C THR A 440 1.43 38.71 9.94
N VAL A 441 1.84 38.94 8.70
CA VAL A 441 1.09 38.51 7.52
C VAL A 441 2.00 37.70 6.62
N PHE A 442 1.52 36.53 6.20
CA PHE A 442 2.08 35.77 5.09
C PHE A 442 1.27 36.13 3.84
N GLU A 443 1.91 36.68 2.81
CA GLU A 443 1.22 37.20 1.64
C GLU A 443 1.84 36.79 0.31
N CYS A 444 1.00 36.79 -0.71
CA CYS A 444 1.32 36.41 -2.07
C CYS A 444 0.88 37.51 -3.03
N GLN A 445 1.77 37.91 -3.92
CA GLN A 445 1.53 38.96 -4.90
C GLN A 445 1.59 38.38 -6.32
N PHE A 446 0.56 38.63 -7.12
CA PHE A 446 0.41 38.14 -8.48
C PHE A 446 0.38 39.34 -9.44
N PRO A 447 1.54 39.86 -9.88
CA PRO A 447 1.60 41.02 -10.75
C PRO A 447 0.96 40.74 -12.12
N ALA A 448 0.60 41.80 -12.85
CA ALA A 448 0.06 41.67 -14.21
C ALA A 448 1.05 41.06 -15.20
N SER A 449 2.35 41.28 -14.98
CA SER A 449 3.45 40.75 -15.77
C SER A 449 4.65 40.46 -14.86
N GLY A 450 5.44 39.44 -15.24
CA GLY A 450 6.56 38.95 -14.43
C GLY A 450 6.17 37.82 -13.46
N SER A 451 7.15 37.37 -12.69
CA SER A 451 6.93 36.34 -11.65
C SER A 451 6.28 36.98 -10.42
N GLY A 452 5.30 36.29 -9.83
CA GLY A 452 4.79 36.66 -8.52
C GLY A 452 5.79 36.34 -7.41
N GLY A 453 5.40 36.66 -6.18
CA GLY A 453 6.27 36.50 -5.02
C GLY A 453 5.51 36.27 -3.72
N VAL A 454 6.21 35.64 -2.78
CA VAL A 454 5.74 35.33 -1.43
C VAL A 454 6.53 36.19 -0.45
N PHE A 455 5.84 36.85 0.46
CA PHE A 455 6.43 37.82 1.38
C PHE A 455 5.90 37.66 2.80
N LEU A 456 6.71 38.11 3.75
CA LEU A 456 6.29 38.40 5.11
C LEU A 456 6.07 39.90 5.23
N SER A 457 4.95 40.28 5.83
CA SER A 457 4.60 41.67 6.03
C SER A 457 4.01 41.92 7.42
N HIS A 458 3.94 43.19 7.80
CA HIS A 458 3.36 43.63 9.06
C HIS A 458 2.21 44.59 8.80
N ASN A 459 1.04 44.28 9.35
CA ASN A 459 -0.11 45.17 9.33
C ASN A 459 -0.03 46.15 10.51
N THR A 460 -0.36 47.43 10.28
CA THR A 460 -0.46 48.48 11.34
C THR A 460 -1.86 49.12 11.38
N ALA A 461 -2.90 48.34 11.11
CA ALA A 461 -4.31 48.72 10.87
C ALA A 461 -4.58 49.60 9.63
N LYS A 462 -3.72 50.57 9.34
CA LYS A 462 -3.88 51.55 8.26
C LYS A 462 -3.09 51.21 6.99
N ARG A 463 -2.08 50.36 7.12
CA ARG A 463 -1.19 49.96 6.03
C ARG A 463 -0.59 48.60 6.35
N ASN A 464 -0.21 47.89 5.30
CA ASN A 464 0.59 46.69 5.39
C ASN A 464 1.98 46.96 4.80
N ILE A 465 3.02 46.65 5.58
CA ILE A 465 4.42 46.96 5.28
C ILE A 465 5.13 45.64 4.98
N VAL A 466 5.64 45.46 3.77
CA VAL A 466 6.48 44.29 3.42
C VAL A 466 7.81 44.38 4.18
N LEU A 467 8.14 43.29 4.89
CA LEU A 467 9.39 43.13 5.62
C LEU A 467 10.40 42.46 4.68
N LYS A 468 11.26 43.26 4.04
CA LYS A 468 12.11 42.79 2.94
C LYS A 468 13.15 41.78 3.44
N THR A 469 13.82 42.11 4.54
CA THR A 469 14.88 41.26 5.09
C THR A 469 14.30 39.95 5.63
N ALA A 470 13.15 40.03 6.30
CA ALA A 470 12.42 38.86 6.76
C ALA A 470 11.96 37.98 5.60
N SER A 471 11.43 38.56 4.52
CA SER A 471 11.01 37.80 3.35
C SER A 471 12.19 37.07 2.69
N GLU A 472 13.33 37.74 2.54
CA GLU A 472 14.54 37.15 1.95
C GLU A 472 15.18 36.04 2.82
N LEU A 473 15.16 36.18 4.14
CA LEU A 473 15.83 35.25 5.04
C LEU A 473 14.94 34.12 5.55
N LEU A 474 13.63 34.36 5.69
CA LEU A 474 12.71 33.45 6.37
C LEU A 474 11.74 32.73 5.43
N ILE A 475 11.66 33.09 4.15
CA ILE A 475 10.87 32.34 3.16
C ILE A 475 11.82 31.52 2.29
N ARG A 476 11.58 30.22 2.21
CA ARG A 476 12.23 29.30 1.25
C ARG A 476 11.20 28.69 0.32
N ASP A 477 11.65 28.41 -0.90
CA ASP A 477 10.86 27.74 -1.93
C ASP A 477 9.47 28.40 -2.13
N GLY A 478 9.43 29.73 -1.99
CA GLY A 478 8.23 30.52 -2.20
C GLY A 478 7.78 30.44 -3.65
N TYR A 479 6.53 30.09 -3.87
CA TYR A 479 5.95 29.96 -5.21
C TYR A 479 4.60 30.68 -5.32
N THR A 480 4.32 31.13 -6.54
CA THR A 480 3.02 31.69 -6.92
C THR A 480 2.70 31.23 -8.34
N GLU A 481 1.53 30.67 -8.57
CA GLU A 481 1.11 30.21 -9.89
C GLU A 481 -0.41 30.26 -10.06
N PHE A 482 -0.86 30.15 -11.31
CA PHE A 482 -2.27 29.95 -11.63
C PHE A 482 -2.47 28.55 -12.20
N VAL A 483 -3.23 27.72 -11.50
CA VAL A 483 -3.57 26.35 -11.92
C VAL A 483 -5.09 26.27 -12.06
N ASP A 484 -5.58 25.86 -13.22
CA ASP A 484 -7.02 25.70 -13.51
C ASP A 484 -7.88 26.92 -13.13
N GLY A 485 -7.36 28.12 -13.36
CA GLY A 485 -8.07 29.39 -13.06
C GLY A 485 -8.11 29.78 -11.58
N LYS A 486 -7.38 29.06 -10.72
CA LYS A 486 -7.19 29.33 -9.30
C LYS A 486 -5.77 29.83 -9.04
N ALA A 487 -5.64 30.77 -8.11
CA ALA A 487 -4.34 31.21 -7.64
C ALA A 487 -3.82 30.23 -6.58
N MET A 488 -2.61 29.72 -6.78
CA MET A 488 -1.87 28.89 -5.84
C MET A 488 -0.67 29.67 -5.35
N CYS A 489 -0.40 29.61 -4.05
CA CYS A 489 0.78 30.18 -3.46
C CYS A 489 1.19 29.42 -2.21
N GLY A 490 2.49 29.33 -1.94
CA GLY A 490 2.99 28.74 -0.72
C GLY A 490 4.49 28.87 -0.57
N GLY A 491 5.02 28.31 0.50
CA GLY A 491 6.45 28.27 0.77
C GLY A 491 6.74 27.78 2.19
N GLU A 492 8.01 27.57 2.48
CA GLU A 492 8.48 27.26 3.82
C GLU A 492 8.81 28.54 4.57
N TRP A 493 8.09 28.82 5.66
CA TRP A 493 8.37 29.95 6.54
C TRP A 493 9.17 29.51 7.76
N ILE A 494 10.44 29.90 7.81
CA ILE A 494 11.32 29.73 8.97
C ILE A 494 10.81 30.58 10.14
N LEU A 495 10.46 29.93 11.25
CA LEU A 495 9.84 30.58 12.41
C LEU A 495 10.86 31.23 13.36
N ASP A 496 12.15 30.95 13.18
CA ASP A 496 13.24 31.50 13.97
C ASP A 496 13.71 32.85 13.41
N ASN A 497 13.33 33.94 14.07
CA ASN A 497 13.64 35.30 13.64
C ASN A 497 14.86 35.92 14.37
N ILE A 498 15.67 35.11 15.06
CA ILE A 498 16.84 35.61 15.83
C ILE A 498 17.86 36.33 14.94
N HIS A 499 17.93 35.99 13.66
CA HIS A 499 18.86 36.56 12.69
C HIS A 499 18.39 37.89 12.10
N LEU A 500 17.15 38.32 12.38
CA LEU A 500 16.63 39.61 11.93
C LEU A 500 17.13 40.74 12.82
N GLU A 501 17.41 41.89 12.20
CA GLU A 501 17.64 43.14 12.90
C GLU A 501 16.42 43.55 13.73
N ALA A 502 16.65 44.29 14.82
CA ALA A 502 15.60 44.65 15.78
C ALA A 502 14.40 45.37 15.14
N GLY A 503 14.60 46.11 14.05
CA GLY A 503 13.54 46.80 13.32
C GLY A 503 12.44 45.86 12.83
N GLU A 504 12.75 44.95 11.90
CA GLU A 504 11.76 44.00 11.38
C GLU A 504 11.40 42.92 12.39
N ARG A 505 12.34 42.49 13.24
CA ARG A 505 12.09 41.47 14.28
C ARG A 505 10.97 41.88 15.23
N ASN A 506 10.91 43.16 15.62
CA ASN A 506 9.88 43.67 16.55
C ASN A 506 8.49 43.81 15.89
N LEU A 507 8.42 43.74 14.57
CA LEU A 507 7.16 43.77 13.81
C LEU A 507 6.61 42.34 13.56
N MET A 508 7.33 41.31 14.00
CA MET A 508 6.93 39.92 13.80
C MET A 508 6.49 39.25 15.10
N HIS A 509 5.37 38.55 15.02
CA HIS A 509 4.90 37.66 16.06
C HIS A 509 5.73 36.37 16.07
N VAL A 510 6.00 35.83 17.26
CA VAL A 510 6.64 34.52 17.42
C VAL A 510 5.58 33.42 17.27
N ILE A 511 5.31 33.04 16.01
CA ILE A 511 4.20 32.15 15.62
C ILE A 511 4.21 30.81 16.36
N SER A 512 5.38 30.26 16.67
CA SER A 512 5.53 28.96 17.34
C SER A 512 5.05 28.93 18.80
N SER A 513 4.91 30.08 19.46
CA SER A 513 4.57 30.16 20.90
C SER A 513 3.20 30.74 21.21
N GLY A 514 2.41 31.11 20.20
CA GLY A 514 1.13 31.81 20.37
C GLY A 514 -0.11 31.04 19.89
N ARG A 515 -1.28 31.60 20.20
CA ARG A 515 -2.55 31.31 19.52
C ARG A 515 -2.96 32.54 18.73
N TYR A 516 -3.51 32.35 17.54
CA TYR A 516 -3.77 33.45 16.62
C TYR A 516 -5.14 33.35 15.97
N ASN A 517 -5.85 34.47 15.91
CA ASN A 517 -6.94 34.64 14.96
C ASN A 517 -6.34 34.74 13.55
N LEU A 518 -6.90 33.99 12.60
CA LEU A 518 -6.49 34.07 11.20
C LEU A 518 -7.39 35.03 10.46
N PHE A 519 -6.79 35.94 9.70
CA PHE A 519 -7.49 36.88 8.84
C PHE A 519 -7.12 36.64 7.38
N PHE A 520 -8.10 36.37 6.51
CA PHE A 520 -7.86 36.29 5.07
C PHE A 520 -8.32 37.58 4.38
N ALA A 521 -7.40 38.19 3.64
CA ALA A 521 -7.64 39.38 2.85
C ALA A 521 -7.03 39.24 1.45
N TYR A 522 -7.68 39.86 0.47
CA TYR A 522 -7.21 39.90 -0.91
C TYR A 522 -7.63 41.21 -1.57
N GLY A 523 -6.86 41.67 -2.56
CA GLY A 523 -7.11 42.97 -3.18
C GLY A 523 -6.36 43.20 -4.48
N PRO A 524 -6.66 44.29 -5.19
CA PRO A 524 -5.97 44.62 -6.44
C PRO A 524 -4.55 45.13 -6.18
N MET A 525 -3.71 44.97 -7.19
CA MET A 525 -2.42 45.64 -7.29
C MET A 525 -2.49 46.76 -8.33
N GLU A 526 -1.86 47.91 -8.05
CA GLU A 526 -1.73 49.02 -8.98
C GLU A 526 -0.27 49.46 -9.05
N LYS A 527 0.29 49.52 -10.27
CA LYS A 527 1.70 49.88 -10.51
C LYS A 527 2.70 49.03 -9.67
N GLY A 528 2.36 47.77 -9.43
CA GLY A 528 3.18 46.85 -8.62
C GLY A 528 3.00 47.02 -7.10
N GLU A 529 2.14 47.92 -6.65
CA GLU A 529 1.85 48.13 -5.23
C GLU A 529 0.48 47.57 -4.84
N LYS A 530 0.38 47.00 -3.63
CA LYS A 530 -0.89 46.54 -3.08
C LYS A 530 -1.81 47.71 -2.78
N ARG A 531 -3.07 47.59 -3.17
CA ARG A 531 -4.15 48.46 -2.71
C ARG A 531 -4.92 47.81 -1.58
N MET A 532 -5.74 48.62 -0.90
CA MET A 532 -6.63 48.17 0.16
C MET A 532 -7.46 46.97 -0.31
N HIS A 533 -7.59 45.95 0.54
CA HIS A 533 -8.42 44.79 0.23
C HIS A 533 -9.87 45.23 0.01
N GLY A 534 -10.57 44.54 -0.89
CA GLY A 534 -12.00 44.77 -1.07
C GLY A 534 -12.80 44.16 0.09
N MET A 535 -13.89 44.80 0.51
CA MET A 535 -14.93 44.16 1.33
C MET A 535 -15.91 43.45 0.37
N SER A 536 -15.50 42.33 -0.21
CA SER A 536 -16.36 41.55 -1.12
C SER A 536 -17.01 40.39 -0.38
N GLY A 537 -18.34 40.43 -0.25
CA GLY A 537 -19.11 39.51 0.59
C GLY A 537 -19.46 40.10 1.96
N LYS A 538 -20.50 39.59 2.61
CA LYS A 538 -20.99 40.11 3.90
C LYS A 538 -20.00 39.90 5.07
N GLU A 539 -18.94 39.13 4.87
CA GLU A 539 -18.04 38.62 5.91
C GLU A 539 -16.54 38.83 5.61
N ALA A 540 -16.18 39.56 4.53
CA ALA A 540 -14.78 39.84 4.18
C ALA A 540 -14.32 41.18 4.77
N PRO A 541 -13.09 41.27 5.34
CA PRO A 541 -12.09 40.20 5.45
C PRO A 541 -12.51 39.10 6.44
N TRP A 542 -12.27 37.85 6.08
CA TRP A 542 -12.72 36.71 6.88
C TRP A 542 -11.82 36.50 8.08
N ARG A 543 -12.43 36.11 9.20
CA ARG A 543 -11.74 35.71 10.43
C ARG A 543 -12.00 34.23 10.73
N SER A 544 -11.01 33.53 11.28
CA SER A 544 -11.23 32.20 11.86
C SER A 544 -12.24 32.28 13.01
N GLN A 545 -13.00 31.20 13.21
CA GLN A 545 -13.96 31.11 14.32
C GLN A 545 -13.25 30.94 15.67
N GLU A 546 -12.12 30.25 15.67
CA GLU A 546 -11.28 30.04 16.85
C GLU A 546 -9.84 30.46 16.58
N GLN A 547 -9.08 30.67 17.67
CA GLN A 547 -7.66 30.91 17.58
C GLN A 547 -6.89 29.60 17.28
N VAL A 548 -5.99 29.67 16.31
CA VAL A 548 -5.16 28.56 15.85
C VAL A 548 -3.81 28.58 16.54
N ARG A 549 -3.32 27.39 16.93
CA ARG A 549 -1.96 27.19 17.44
C ARG A 549 -1.12 26.46 16.40
N PHE A 550 0.07 26.98 16.10
CA PHE A 550 1.00 26.41 15.14
C PHE A 550 2.13 25.69 15.89
N CYS A 551 1.91 24.42 16.25
CA CYS A 551 2.85 23.62 17.03
C CYS A 551 2.99 22.20 16.47
N GLN A 552 4.19 21.64 16.62
CA GLN A 552 4.57 20.34 16.08
C GLN A 552 3.77 19.14 16.63
N ARG A 553 3.28 19.20 17.87
CA ARG A 553 2.66 18.05 18.58
C ARG A 553 1.25 18.31 19.10
N CYS A 554 0.56 19.28 18.53
CA CYS A 554 -0.81 19.56 18.91
C CYS A 554 -1.75 18.87 17.93
N SER A 555 -2.85 18.29 18.41
CA SER A 555 -3.97 17.90 17.57
C SER A 555 -4.58 19.17 16.97
N SER A 556 -4.08 19.63 15.82
CA SER A 556 -4.75 20.67 15.04
C SER A 556 -5.93 20.06 14.29
N SER A 557 -6.83 19.42 15.04
CA SER A 557 -8.09 18.89 14.56
C SER A 557 -9.05 20.05 14.29
N PHE A 558 -9.37 20.25 13.01
CA PHE A 558 -10.61 20.83 12.48
C PHE A 558 -11.14 22.10 13.17
N ALA A 559 -10.78 23.28 12.65
CA ALA A 559 -11.55 24.51 12.89
C ALA A 559 -12.80 24.53 11.98
N ASN A 560 -13.79 23.71 12.31
CA ASN A 560 -15.19 23.86 11.86
C ASN A 560 -16.07 22.99 12.79
N LEU A 561 -16.65 23.61 13.82
CA LEU A 561 -17.83 23.07 14.50
C LEU A 561 -18.88 24.17 14.59
N ASP A 562 -19.99 23.88 13.91
CA ASP A 562 -21.36 24.41 13.98
C ASP A 562 -21.64 25.88 14.32
N SER A 563 -22.56 26.41 13.49
CA SER A 563 -23.19 27.73 13.56
C SER A 563 -23.46 28.24 14.98
N VAL A 564 -22.83 29.36 15.35
CA VAL A 564 -23.35 30.25 16.39
C VAL A 564 -24.13 31.37 15.70
N ALA A 565 -25.38 31.51 16.12
CA ALA A 565 -26.38 32.40 15.57
C ALA A 565 -25.91 33.86 15.50
N ALA A 566 -26.32 34.52 14.42
CA ALA A 566 -26.19 35.96 14.24
C ALA A 566 -27.02 36.70 15.29
N ASP A 567 -26.40 37.25 16.33
CA ASP A 567 -27.07 38.26 17.17
C ASP A 567 -26.16 39.23 17.98
N GLU A 568 -24.84 39.29 17.76
CA GLU A 568 -23.98 40.20 18.55
C GLU A 568 -23.28 41.35 17.81
N PHE A 569 -23.54 41.58 16.51
CA PHE A 569 -22.94 42.71 15.78
C PHE A 569 -23.68 44.06 15.89
N ASN A 570 -24.62 44.19 16.84
CA ASN A 570 -25.25 45.48 17.16
C ASN A 570 -25.01 45.86 18.62
N LYS A 571 -23.78 46.25 18.93
CA LYS A 571 -23.43 47.19 20.01
C LYS A 571 -21.95 47.54 19.94
N GLN A 572 -21.62 48.62 19.23
CA GLN A 572 -20.94 49.79 19.80
C GLN A 572 -20.66 50.80 18.68
N LYS A 573 -21.25 51.98 18.84
CA LYS A 573 -20.90 53.21 18.15
C LYS A 573 -19.59 53.76 18.67
#